data_AF-A0A8X7R1Z2-F1
#
_entry.id   AF-A0A8X7R1Z2-F1
#
_cell.length_a   1.000
_cell.length_b   1.000
_cell.length_c   1.000
_cell.angle_alpha   90.00
_cell.angle_beta   90.00
_cell.angle_gamma   90.00
#
_symmetry.space_group_name_H-M   'P 1'
#
loop_
_entity.id
_entity.type
_entity.pdbx_description
1 polymer ?
#
loop_
_entity_poly.entity_id
_entity_poly.type
_entity_poly.pdbx_seq_one_letter_code
_entity_poly.pdbx_strand_id
1 'polypeptide(L)'
;MKGGTVSFLFVLLISTVTSIFCFRDGMLPNGDFEVGPKPSDMKGTQVLNKNAIPSWELTGFVPTKPSDVGLVVKRFRLEPMFWI
;
A
#
# COMPACT_ATOMS: atom_id res chain seq x y z
N MET A 1 -8.10 -45.28 13.20
CA MET A 1 -8.72 -43.93 13.34
C MET A 1 -7.82 -42.87 13.98
N LYS A 2 -6.60 -43.17 14.46
CA LYS A 2 -5.73 -42.16 15.12
C LYS A 2 -4.92 -41.28 14.15
N GLY A 3 -4.55 -41.81 12.98
CA GLY A 3 -3.73 -41.10 11.98
C GLY A 3 -4.44 -39.90 11.34
N GLY A 4 -5.74 -40.00 11.06
CA GLY A 4 -6.51 -38.91 10.45
C GLY A 4 -6.64 -37.68 11.34
N THR A 5 -6.81 -37.88 12.66
CA THR A 5 -6.85 -36.78 13.63
C THR A 5 -5.50 -36.06 13.72
N VAL A 6 -4.39 -36.80 13.71
CA VAL A 6 -3.04 -36.21 13.73
C VAL A 6 -2.78 -35.41 12.45
N SER A 7 -3.12 -35.95 11.27
CA SER A 7 -3.00 -35.23 10.00
C SER A 7 -3.86 -33.97 9.96
N PHE A 8 -5.10 -34.04 10.47
CA PHE A 8 -6.01 -32.89 10.52
C PHE A 8 -5.46 -31.77 11.41
N LEU A 9 -4.98 -32.10 12.61
CA LEU A 9 -4.36 -31.14 13.52
C LEU A 9 -3.10 -30.50 12.91
N PHE A 10 -2.31 -31.28 12.17
CA PHE A 10 -1.11 -30.78 11.49
C PHE A 10 -1.44 -29.78 10.38
N VAL A 11 -2.47 -30.05 9.57
CA VAL A 11 -2.96 -29.12 8.54
C VAL A 11 -3.53 -27.84 9.18
N LEU A 12 -4.26 -27.95 10.29
CA LEU A 12 -4.79 -26.82 11.04
C LEU A 12 -3.68 -25.94 11.63
N LEU A 13 -2.62 -26.56 12.15
CA LEU A 13 -1.44 -25.86 12.66
C LEU A 13 -0.73 -25.08 11.54
N ILE A 14 -0.47 -25.72 10.39
CA ILE A 14 0.19 -25.05 9.25
C ILE A 14 -0.67 -23.88 8.74
N SER A 15 -1.99 -24.06 8.63
CA SER A 15 -2.90 -23.02 8.13
C SER A 15 -2.97 -21.79 9.03
N THR A 16 -2.90 -21.96 10.36
CA THR A 16 -2.91 -20.81 11.29
C THR A 16 -1.57 -20.08 11.28
N VAL A 17 -0.45 -20.80 11.18
CA VAL A 17 0.89 -20.19 11.12
C VAL A 17 1.07 -19.36 9.85
N THR A 18 0.66 -19.85 8.69
CA THR A 18 0.80 -19.10 7.42
C THR A 18 -0.04 -17.82 7.38
N SER A 19 -1.20 -17.81 8.02
CA SER A 19 -2.06 -16.62 8.09
C SER A 19 -1.36 -15.45 8.80
N ILE A 20 -0.61 -15.71 9.87
CA ILE A 20 0.09 -14.68 10.66
C ILE A 20 1.24 -14.04 9.86
N PHE A 21 1.87 -14.80 8.96
CA PHE A 21 2.96 -14.29 8.13
C PHE A 21 2.47 -13.49 6.92
N CYS A 22 1.27 -13.76 6.40
CA CYS A 22 0.73 -13.05 5.23
C CYS A 22 0.30 -11.61 5.53
N PHE A 23 -0.06 -11.29 6.78
CA PHE A 23 -0.51 -9.95 7.18
C PHE A 23 0.62 -9.07 7.77
N ARG A 24 1.89 -9.45 7.60
CA ARG A 24 3.02 -8.65 8.13
C ARG A 24 3.29 -7.36 7.36
N ASP A 25 2.75 -7.24 6.16
CA ASP A 25 2.72 -5.97 5.43
C ASP A 25 1.63 -5.10 6.07
N GLY A 26 1.94 -4.50 7.21
CA GLY A 26 1.04 -3.59 7.90
C GLY A 26 0.54 -2.45 7.00
N MET A 27 -0.42 -1.67 7.51
CA MET A 27 -0.95 -0.53 6.74
C MET A 27 0.17 0.44 6.39
N LEU A 28 0.28 0.78 5.10
CA LEU A 28 1.25 1.80 4.67
C LEU A 28 0.92 3.13 5.37
N PRO A 29 1.93 3.94 5.74
CA PRO A 29 1.68 5.25 6.31
C PRO A 29 0.77 6.09 5.40
N ASN A 30 -0.37 6.56 5.92
CA ASN A 30 -1.41 7.26 5.16
C ASN A 30 -1.86 6.50 3.90
N GLY A 31 -1.87 5.16 3.94
CA GLY A 31 -2.19 4.31 2.78
C GLY A 31 -3.67 4.27 2.40
N ASP A 32 -4.53 4.78 3.27
CA ASP A 32 -5.96 5.01 3.10
C ASP A 32 -6.29 6.44 2.64
N PHE A 33 -5.30 7.35 2.62
CA PHE A 33 -5.42 8.75 2.22
C PHE A 33 -6.34 9.62 3.09
N GLU A 34 -6.56 9.24 4.35
CA GLU A 34 -7.36 10.03 5.31
C GLU A 34 -6.71 11.39 5.63
N VAL A 35 -5.38 11.50 5.46
CA VAL A 35 -4.67 12.77 5.56
C VAL A 35 -4.39 13.30 4.17
N GLY A 36 -5.19 14.29 3.78
CA GLY A 36 -5.08 14.98 2.49
C GLY A 36 -3.96 16.03 2.42
N PRO A 37 -3.66 16.54 1.21
CA PRO A 37 -2.70 17.62 0.98
C PRO A 37 -3.18 18.97 1.54
N LYS A 38 -2.24 19.88 1.78
CA LYS A 38 -2.55 21.24 2.25
C LYS A 38 -3.30 22.03 1.17
N PRO A 39 -4.17 22.99 1.54
CA PRO A 39 -4.82 23.85 0.57
C PRO A 39 -3.86 24.62 -0.35
N SER A 40 -2.67 24.98 0.16
CA SER A 40 -1.62 25.64 -0.62
C SER A 40 -1.00 24.75 -1.70
N ASP A 41 -1.15 23.44 -1.57
CA ASP A 41 -0.60 22.44 -2.50
C ASP A 41 -1.65 21.96 -3.52
N MET A 42 -2.80 22.65 -3.60
CA MET A 42 -3.97 22.27 -4.40
C MET A 42 -4.41 23.39 -5.33
N LYS A 43 -4.88 23.02 -6.54
CA LYS A 43 -5.62 23.89 -7.47
C LYS A 43 -6.89 23.16 -7.91
N GLY A 44 -8.00 23.44 -7.22
CA GLY A 44 -9.23 22.65 -7.41
C GLY A 44 -9.00 21.20 -6.98
N THR A 45 -9.13 20.26 -7.91
CA THR A 45 -8.86 18.82 -7.68
C THR A 45 -7.42 18.41 -8.04
N GLN A 46 -6.60 19.34 -8.50
CA GLN A 46 -5.23 19.08 -8.93
C GLN A 46 -4.26 19.28 -7.76
N VAL A 47 -3.47 18.25 -7.45
CA VAL A 47 -2.31 18.37 -6.56
C VAL A 47 -1.17 19.05 -7.32
N LEU A 48 -0.48 19.99 -6.69
CA LEU A 48 0.55 20.82 -7.33
C LEU A 48 1.97 20.36 -6.98
N ASN A 49 2.19 20.01 -5.70
CA ASN A 49 3.53 19.74 -5.18
C ASN A 49 3.81 18.24 -5.08
N LYS A 50 5.05 17.85 -5.39
CA LYS A 50 5.51 16.46 -5.41
C LYS A 50 5.28 15.71 -4.08
N ASN A 51 5.42 16.43 -2.98
CA ASN A 51 5.34 15.91 -1.61
C ASN A 51 4.08 16.42 -0.88
N ALA A 52 3.05 16.82 -1.64
CA ALA A 52 1.84 17.38 -1.08
C ALA A 52 1.06 16.35 -0.25
N ILE A 53 1.12 15.07 -0.63
CA ILE A 53 0.43 13.99 0.10
C ILE A 53 1.36 13.46 1.18
N PRO A 54 0.98 13.52 2.46
CA PRO A 54 1.82 13.01 3.55
C PRO A 54 2.19 11.54 3.34
N SER A 55 3.47 11.22 3.57
CA SER A 55 4.06 9.88 3.40
C SER A 55 4.13 9.34 1.97
N TRP A 56 3.74 10.13 0.97
CA TRP A 56 3.76 9.74 -0.44
C TRP A 56 4.53 10.75 -1.28
N GLU A 57 5.24 10.24 -2.29
CA GLU A 57 5.92 11.06 -3.29
C GLU A 57 5.29 10.84 -4.65
N LEU A 58 4.81 11.91 -5.26
CA LEU A 58 4.22 11.85 -6.60
C LEU A 58 5.33 11.65 -7.62
N THR A 59 5.25 10.55 -8.38
CA THR A 59 6.20 10.25 -9.45
C THR A 59 5.50 10.07 -10.78
N GLY A 60 5.74 11.04 -11.67
CA GLY A 60 5.20 11.08 -13.02
C GLY A 60 3.82 11.73 -13.14
N PHE A 61 3.36 11.79 -14.39
CA PHE A 61 2.13 12.48 -14.81
C PHE A 61 1.22 11.44 -15.50
N VAL A 62 -0.05 11.36 -15.12
CA VAL A 62 -1.03 10.53 -15.84
C VAL A 62 -2.22 11.42 -16.20
N PRO A 63 -2.41 11.73 -17.50
CA PRO A 63 -3.51 12.57 -17.94
C PRO A 63 -4.84 11.85 -17.71
N THR A 64 -5.77 12.48 -16.99
CA THR A 64 -7.15 11.99 -16.86
C THR A 64 -8.04 12.45 -18.01
N LYS A 65 -7.61 13.47 -18.78
CA LYS A 65 -8.09 13.85 -20.13
C LYS A 65 -6.93 14.46 -20.93
N PRO A 66 -6.97 14.49 -22.28
CA PRO A 66 -5.94 15.17 -23.09
C PRO A 66 -5.75 16.67 -22.74
N SER A 67 -6.79 17.31 -22.21
CA SER A 67 -6.79 18.72 -21.79
C SER A 67 -6.53 18.95 -20.30
N ASP A 68 -6.69 17.93 -19.46
CA ASP A 68 -6.62 18.05 -18.01
C ASP A 68 -5.41 17.26 -17.49
N VAL A 69 -4.33 18.00 -17.28
CA VAL A 69 -3.08 17.49 -16.69
C VAL A 69 -3.29 17.35 -15.17
N GLY A 70 -3.38 16.12 -14.65
CA GLY A 70 -3.41 15.82 -13.20
C GLY A 70 -2.28 14.89 -12.74
N LEU A 71 -1.87 14.99 -11.47
CA LEU A 71 -0.83 14.14 -10.85
C LEU A 71 -1.44 12.82 -10.36
N VAL A 72 -0.74 11.69 -10.54
CA VAL A 72 -1.14 10.37 -10.04
C VAL A 72 -0.21 9.91 -8.92
N VAL A 73 -0.81 9.42 -7.84
CA VAL A 73 -0.11 8.71 -6.77
C VAL A 73 0.22 7.32 -7.29
N LYS A 74 1.46 7.10 -7.75
CA LYS A 74 1.95 5.74 -7.93
C LYS A 74 2.34 5.17 -6.57
N ARG A 75 1.67 4.08 -6.18
CA ARG A 75 2.14 3.18 -5.13
C ARG A 75 3.57 2.75 -5.49
N PHE A 76 4.58 3.26 -4.79
CA PHE A 76 5.93 2.71 -4.89
C PHE A 76 5.92 1.30 -4.32
N ARG A 77 6.35 0.34 -5.14
CA ARG A 77 6.79 -0.96 -4.65
C ARG A 77 8.03 -0.68 -3.80
N LEU A 78 7.95 -0.98 -2.51
CA LEU A 78 9.12 -1.06 -1.65
C LEU A 78 10.03 -2.13 -2.26
N GLU A 79 11.12 -1.71 -2.88
CA GLU A 79 12.24 -2.61 -3.11
C GLU A 79 12.71 -3.06 -1.71
N PRO A 80 12.88 -4.36 -1.47
CA PRO A 80 13.29 -4.83 -0.17
C PRO A 80 14.72 -4.35 0.07
N MET A 81 14.89 -3.35 0.93
CA MET A 81 16.16 -3.04 1.57
C MET A 81 16.49 -4.17 2.54
N PHE A 82 16.98 -5.30 2.01
CA PHE A 82 17.77 -6.26 2.76
C PHE A 82 19.23 -6.08 2.33
N TRP A 83 19.93 -5.22 3.06
CA TRP A 83 21.36 -5.40 3.29
C TRP A 83 21.52 -5.92 4.72
N ILE A 84 21.45 -7.24 4.87
CA ILE A 84 22.28 -8.13 5.71
C ILE A 84 21.83 -9.58 5.52
#